data_AF-A0A0D6LE27-F1
#
_entry.id   AF-A0A0D6LE27-F1
#
_cell.length_a   1.000
_cell.length_b   1.000
_cell.length_c   1.000
_cell.angle_alpha   90.00
_cell.angle_beta   90.00
_cell.angle_gamma   90.00
#
_symmetry.space_group_name_H-M   'P 1'
#
loop_
_entity.id
_entity.type
_entity.pdbx_description
1 polymer ?
#
loop_
_entity_poly.entity_id
_entity_poly.type
_entity_poly.pdbx_seq_one_letter_code
_entity_poly.pdbx_strand_id
1 'polypeptide(L)'
;MIPEAECLKIVDEVLSKLEIGEFYVKLNHRYILEGMFAACGAGSDQFKTVCSSIDKLDKQPWNEVEEELIKEKGLSKDNTEKLGRFVRLREFNPSMGNVELLDKLMEFEELARNERFKKGIEELKVLVNYCTLFGVRSIRFDPSLARGLDYYTGAIYEAVVPSMWNCSLPFFLFQFCWFNIRYLLKNSKRRNADILFSRIPEALEGVNLEANGEEQKGLPVGVGSVAAGGRCVEIVFH
;
A
#
# COMPACT_ATOMS: atom_id res chain seq x y z
N MET A 1 15.71 2.21 -3.97
CA MET A 1 15.11 1.19 -3.09
C MET A 1 15.66 1.23 -1.67
N ILE A 2 16.92 1.68 -1.40
CA ILE A 2 17.40 1.84 -0.01
C ILE A 2 16.58 2.88 0.77
N PRO A 3 16.35 4.12 0.26
CA PRO A 3 15.53 5.10 0.98
C PRO A 3 14.10 4.62 1.25
N GLU A 4 13.53 3.88 0.30
CA GLU A 4 12.19 3.28 0.44
C GLU A 4 12.19 2.19 1.53
N ALA A 5 13.24 1.38 1.61
CA ALA A 5 13.39 0.38 2.66
C ALA A 5 13.57 1.02 4.05
N GLU A 6 14.30 2.13 4.15
CA GLU A 6 14.42 2.92 5.39
C GLU A 6 13.06 3.52 5.80
N CYS A 7 12.29 4.04 4.86
CA CYS A 7 10.94 4.54 5.15
C CYS A 7 10.03 3.43 5.71
N LEU A 8 10.08 2.24 5.10
CA LEU A 8 9.32 1.07 5.59
C LEU A 8 9.80 0.62 6.96
N LYS A 9 11.12 0.70 7.23
CA LYS A 9 11.68 0.41 8.55
C LYS A 9 11.18 1.37 9.61
N ILE A 10 11.12 2.67 9.31
CA ILE A 10 10.56 3.68 10.22
C ILE A 10 9.08 3.38 10.50
N VAL A 11 8.29 3.08 9.46
CA VAL A 11 6.86 2.73 9.62
C VAL A 11 6.70 1.49 10.50
N ASP A 12 7.47 0.44 10.24
CA ASP A 12 7.46 -0.80 11.03
C ASP A 12 7.80 -0.52 12.50
N GLU A 13 8.87 0.23 12.79
CA GLU A 13 9.25 0.55 14.16
C GLU A 13 8.23 1.42 14.90
N VAL A 14 7.65 2.41 14.21
CA VAL A 14 6.64 3.29 14.82
C VAL A 14 5.39 2.49 15.14
N LEU A 15 4.86 1.72 14.18
CA LEU A 15 3.64 0.94 14.40
C LEU A 15 3.84 -0.17 15.44
N SER A 16 5.01 -0.81 15.47
CA SER A 16 5.34 -1.78 16.53
C SER A 16 5.39 -1.15 17.93
N LYS A 17 5.87 0.10 18.06
CA LYS A 17 5.92 0.81 19.35
C LYS A 17 4.57 1.33 19.82
N LEU A 18 3.61 1.51 18.92
CA LEU A 18 2.28 2.01 19.27
C LEU A 18 1.37 0.94 19.90
N GLU A 19 1.80 -0.32 19.96
CA GLU A 19 1.07 -1.45 20.57
C GLU A 19 -0.39 -1.61 20.06
N ILE A 20 -0.66 -1.19 18.82
CA ILE A 20 -1.99 -1.20 18.18
C ILE A 20 -2.45 -2.60 17.70
N GLY A 21 -1.74 -3.65 18.12
CA GLY A 21 -1.97 -5.03 17.68
C GLY A 21 -1.23 -5.39 16.39
N GLU A 22 -1.76 -6.40 15.68
CA GLU A 22 -1.18 -6.85 14.42
C GLU A 22 -1.39 -5.81 13.32
N PHE A 23 -0.34 -5.57 12.53
CA PHE A 23 -0.40 -4.72 11.36
C PHE A 23 0.43 -5.35 10.23
N TYR A 24 0.14 -4.91 9.01
CA TYR A 24 0.97 -5.21 7.86
C TYR A 24 1.04 -4.00 6.93
N VAL A 25 2.09 -3.94 6.12
CA VAL A 25 2.29 -2.89 5.12
C VAL A 25 2.15 -3.51 3.75
N LYS A 26 1.04 -3.22 3.06
CA LYS A 26 0.83 -3.58 1.66
C LYS A 26 1.91 -2.90 0.81
N LEU A 27 2.44 -3.61 -0.17
CA LEU A 27 3.44 -3.13 -1.12
C LEU A 27 2.97 -3.39 -2.55
N ASN A 28 3.21 -2.42 -3.43
CA ASN A 28 3.06 -2.58 -4.87
C ASN A 28 4.01 -1.63 -5.61
N HIS A 29 4.00 -1.67 -6.94
CA HIS A 29 4.79 -0.78 -7.76
C HIS A 29 3.97 -0.26 -8.95
N ARG A 30 4.10 1.04 -9.26
CA ARG A 30 3.37 1.65 -10.37
C ARG A 30 3.59 0.92 -11.70
N TYR A 31 4.83 0.56 -12.02
CA TYR A 31 5.11 -0.15 -13.28
C TYR A 31 4.48 -1.54 -13.35
N ILE A 32 4.22 -2.19 -12.22
CA ILE A 32 3.50 -3.47 -12.18
C ILE A 32 2.04 -3.21 -12.57
N LEU A 33 1.39 -2.17 -12.00
CA LEU A 33 0.04 -1.75 -12.38
C LEU A 33 -0.05 -1.38 -13.87
N GLU A 34 0.88 -0.57 -14.37
CA GLU A 34 0.95 -0.18 -15.80
C GLU A 34 1.07 -1.41 -16.71
N GLY A 35 1.92 -2.38 -16.33
CA GLY A 35 2.10 -3.62 -17.09
C GLY A 35 0.86 -4.52 -17.08
N MET A 36 0.22 -4.71 -15.93
CA MET A 36 -1.01 -5.50 -15.81
C MET A 36 -2.12 -4.95 -16.69
N PHE A 37 -2.28 -3.63 -16.72
CA PHE A 37 -3.38 -2.99 -17.43
C PHE A 37 -3.13 -2.96 -18.93
N ALA A 38 -1.87 -2.74 -19.33
CA ALA A 38 -1.46 -2.87 -20.72
C ALA A 38 -1.71 -4.29 -21.28
N ALA A 39 -1.45 -5.33 -20.47
CA ALA A 39 -1.72 -6.72 -20.87
C ALA A 39 -3.22 -7.02 -21.02
N CYS A 40 -4.08 -6.33 -20.26
CA CYS A 40 -5.53 -6.41 -20.37
C CYS A 40 -6.11 -5.48 -21.44
N GLY A 41 -5.29 -4.84 -22.27
CA GLY A 41 -5.75 -3.98 -23.36
C GLY A 41 -6.39 -2.67 -22.91
N ALA A 42 -6.19 -2.26 -21.64
CA ALA A 42 -6.58 -0.93 -21.21
C ALA A 42 -5.63 0.10 -21.84
N GLY A 43 -6.17 1.04 -22.62
CA GLY A 43 -5.39 2.13 -23.19
C GLY A 43 -4.78 3.04 -22.12
N SER A 44 -3.79 3.85 -22.49
CA SER A 44 -3.18 4.85 -21.59
C SER A 44 -4.22 5.77 -20.95
N ASP A 45 -5.28 6.08 -21.69
CA ASP A 45 -6.32 7.03 -21.29
C ASP A 45 -7.30 6.40 -20.28
N GLN A 46 -7.44 5.07 -20.32
CA GLN A 46 -8.26 4.29 -19.39
C GLN A 46 -7.48 3.86 -18.14
N PHE A 47 -6.15 4.00 -18.13
CA PHE A 47 -5.31 3.56 -17.01
C PHE A 47 -5.79 4.12 -15.66
N LYS A 48 -6.02 5.44 -15.58
CA LYS A 48 -6.46 6.09 -14.34
C LYS A 48 -7.84 5.62 -13.88
N THR A 49 -8.76 5.45 -14.81
CA THR A 49 -10.14 5.07 -14.49
C THR A 49 -10.23 3.61 -14.06
N VAL A 50 -9.47 2.72 -14.71
CA VAL A 50 -9.34 1.31 -14.33
C VAL A 50 -8.69 1.19 -12.95
N CYS A 51 -7.61 1.92 -12.67
CA CYS A 51 -6.99 1.88 -11.34
C CYS A 51 -7.97 2.35 -10.26
N SER A 52 -8.77 3.38 -10.55
CA SER A 52 -9.79 3.87 -9.62
C SER A 52 -10.85 2.83 -9.30
N SER A 53 -11.19 1.95 -10.24
CA SER A 53 -12.12 0.83 -10.00
C SER A 53 -11.43 -0.27 -9.18
N ILE A 54 -10.16 -0.57 -9.48
CA ILE A 54 -9.37 -1.57 -8.72
C ILE A 54 -9.15 -1.13 -7.27
N ASP A 55 -8.94 0.15 -7.00
CA ASP A 55 -8.82 0.72 -5.64
C ASP A 55 -10.06 0.48 -4.77
N LYS A 56 -11.22 0.26 -5.39
CA LYS A 56 -12.47 -0.07 -4.69
C LYS A 56 -12.51 -1.50 -4.18
N LEU A 57 -11.61 -2.39 -4.63
CA LEU A 57 -11.54 -3.78 -4.14
C LEU A 57 -11.24 -3.90 -2.64
N ASP A 58 -10.69 -2.85 -2.02
CA ASP A 58 -10.55 -2.80 -0.56
C ASP A 58 -11.91 -2.75 0.17
N LYS A 59 -12.98 -2.33 -0.52
CA LYS A 59 -14.32 -2.09 0.07
C LYS A 59 -15.44 -2.89 -0.60
N GLN A 60 -15.26 -3.29 -1.86
CA GLN A 60 -16.27 -3.94 -2.68
C GLN A 60 -15.78 -5.31 -3.16
N PRO A 61 -16.67 -6.31 -3.29
CA PRO A 61 -16.32 -7.60 -3.84
C PRO A 61 -15.97 -7.50 -5.33
N TRP A 62 -15.15 -8.45 -5.81
CA TRP A 62 -14.71 -8.49 -7.21
C TRP A 62 -15.87 -8.41 -8.22
N ASN A 63 -17.00 -9.06 -7.95
CA ASN A 63 -18.14 -9.08 -8.88
C ASN A 63 -18.68 -7.67 -9.17
N GLU A 64 -18.74 -6.79 -8.17
CA GLU A 64 -19.19 -5.39 -8.37
C GLU A 64 -18.17 -4.59 -9.18
N VAL A 65 -16.89 -4.78 -8.88
CA VAL A 65 -15.79 -4.11 -9.60
C VAL A 65 -15.69 -4.60 -11.05
N GLU A 66 -15.88 -5.90 -11.29
CA GLU A 66 -15.93 -6.49 -12.63
C GLU A 66 -17.08 -5.91 -13.47
N GLU A 67 -18.28 -5.78 -12.88
CA GLU A 67 -19.40 -5.14 -13.56
C GLU A 67 -19.10 -3.68 -13.91
N GLU A 68 -18.47 -2.93 -13.01
CA GLU A 68 -18.04 -1.54 -13.26
C GLU A 68 -17.03 -1.47 -14.42
N LEU A 69 -16.02 -2.35 -14.42
CA LEU A 69 -14.99 -2.40 -15.46
C LEU A 69 -15.57 -2.70 -16.84
N ILE A 70 -16.57 -3.58 -16.92
CA ILE A 70 -17.22 -3.92 -18.18
C ILE A 70 -18.19 -2.81 -18.61
N LYS A 71 -19.11 -2.38 -17.73
CA LYS A 71 -20.20 -1.46 -18.09
C LYS A 71 -19.74 -0.03 -18.25
N GLU A 72 -18.89 0.47 -17.34
CA GLU A 72 -18.47 1.87 -17.34
C GLU A 72 -17.17 2.10 -18.09
N LYS A 73 -16.20 1.19 -17.95
CA LYS A 73 -14.87 1.37 -18.54
C LYS A 73 -14.75 0.74 -19.93
N GLY A 74 -15.71 -0.09 -20.32
CA GLY A 74 -15.78 -0.68 -21.66
C GLY A 74 -14.74 -1.77 -21.91
N LEU A 75 -14.22 -2.40 -20.85
CA LEU A 75 -13.32 -3.56 -20.99
C LEU A 75 -14.10 -4.79 -21.45
N SER A 76 -13.50 -5.60 -22.32
CA SER A 76 -14.09 -6.89 -22.69
C SER A 76 -14.10 -7.82 -21.49
N LYS A 77 -15.08 -8.74 -21.46
CA LYS A 77 -15.21 -9.73 -20.38
C LYS A 77 -13.91 -10.53 -20.19
N ASP A 78 -13.32 -11.00 -21.29
CA ASP A 78 -12.06 -11.76 -21.27
C ASP A 78 -10.90 -10.97 -20.65
N ASN A 79 -10.81 -9.66 -20.97
CA ASN A 79 -9.75 -8.80 -20.42
C ASN A 79 -9.96 -8.51 -18.94
N THR A 80 -11.21 -8.32 -18.51
CA THR A 80 -11.56 -8.12 -17.09
C THR A 80 -11.30 -9.39 -16.28
N GLU A 81 -11.63 -10.56 -16.81
CA GLU A 81 -11.34 -11.84 -16.16
C GLU A 81 -9.82 -12.05 -16.00
N LYS A 82 -9.03 -11.74 -17.04
CA LYS A 82 -7.57 -11.74 -16.96
C LYS A 82 -7.05 -10.76 -15.90
N LEU A 83 -7.59 -9.54 -15.86
CA LEU A 83 -7.21 -8.54 -14.87
C LEU A 83 -7.48 -9.04 -13.44
N GLY A 84 -8.63 -9.68 -13.23
CA GLY A 84 -8.98 -10.30 -11.95
C GLY A 84 -7.98 -11.35 -11.51
N ARG A 85 -7.47 -12.17 -12.43
CA ARG A 85 -6.44 -13.17 -12.12
C ARG A 85 -5.13 -12.54 -11.63
N PHE A 86 -4.75 -11.38 -12.17
CA PHE A 86 -3.54 -10.67 -11.74
C PHE A 86 -3.73 -9.93 -10.42
N VAL A 87 -4.81 -9.15 -10.32
CA VAL A 87 -5.09 -8.29 -9.17
C VAL A 87 -5.39 -9.11 -7.91
N ARG A 88 -6.08 -10.24 -8.06
CA ARG A 88 -6.43 -11.14 -6.95
C ARG A 88 -5.41 -12.25 -6.74
N LEU A 89 -4.22 -12.15 -7.35
CA LEU A 89 -3.19 -13.20 -7.24
C LEU A 89 -2.82 -13.51 -5.78
N ARG A 90 -2.79 -12.47 -4.92
CA ARG A 90 -2.56 -12.64 -3.48
C ARG A 90 -3.69 -13.40 -2.79
N GLU A 91 -4.93 -13.12 -3.16
CA GLU A 91 -6.12 -13.80 -2.61
C GLU A 91 -6.10 -15.28 -2.96
N PHE A 92 -5.75 -15.62 -4.21
CA PHE A 92 -5.63 -17.01 -4.65
C PHE A 92 -4.42 -17.76 -4.07
N ASN A 93 -3.43 -17.04 -3.52
CA ASN A 93 -2.18 -17.63 -3.00
C ASN A 93 -1.83 -17.01 -1.63
N PRO A 94 -2.63 -17.25 -0.59
CA PRO A 94 -2.48 -16.58 0.70
C PRO A 94 -1.17 -16.97 1.42
N SER A 95 -0.70 -18.20 1.23
CA SER A 95 0.49 -18.75 1.90
C SER A 95 1.81 -18.43 1.20
N MET A 96 1.77 -17.85 0.00
CA MET A 96 2.94 -17.65 -0.84
C MET A 96 3.75 -16.42 -0.41
N GLY A 97 5.08 -16.52 -0.45
CA GLY A 97 5.98 -15.41 -0.11
C GLY A 97 5.86 -14.23 -1.07
N ASN A 98 6.38 -13.06 -0.66
CA ASN A 98 6.37 -11.86 -1.50
C ASN A 98 7.15 -12.06 -2.81
N VAL A 99 8.35 -12.66 -2.73
CA VAL A 99 9.20 -12.91 -3.90
C VAL A 99 8.59 -13.97 -4.82
N GLU A 100 8.07 -15.05 -4.25
CA GLU A 100 7.40 -16.13 -5.00
C GLU A 100 6.19 -15.62 -5.81
N LEU A 101 5.40 -14.70 -5.25
CA LEU A 101 4.30 -14.08 -5.99
C LEU A 101 4.77 -13.18 -7.12
N LEU A 102 5.88 -12.48 -6.93
CA LEU A 102 6.49 -11.67 -7.98
C LEU A 102 7.03 -12.56 -9.10
N ASP A 103 7.57 -13.74 -8.78
CA ASP A 103 7.96 -14.75 -9.75
C ASP A 103 6.75 -15.32 -10.50
N LYS A 104 5.65 -15.63 -9.78
CA LYS A 104 4.41 -16.11 -10.38
C LYS A 104 3.79 -15.11 -11.35
N LEU A 105 3.92 -13.81 -11.07
CA LEU A 105 3.53 -12.75 -11.99
C LEU A 105 4.36 -12.72 -13.28
N MET A 106 5.63 -13.14 -13.22
CA MET A 106 6.52 -13.23 -14.38
C MET A 106 6.27 -14.47 -15.24
N GLU A 107 5.53 -15.47 -14.74
CA GLU A 107 5.12 -16.64 -15.53
C GLU A 107 4.09 -16.29 -16.61
N PHE A 108 3.35 -15.20 -16.44
CA PHE A 108 2.42 -14.72 -17.46
C PHE A 108 3.18 -14.04 -18.60
N GLU A 109 3.26 -14.71 -19.76
CA GLU A 109 3.99 -14.21 -20.94
C GLU A 109 3.57 -12.79 -21.35
N GLU A 110 2.29 -12.47 -21.22
CA GLU A 110 1.72 -11.16 -21.59
C GLU A 110 2.32 -10.03 -20.73
N LEU A 111 2.58 -10.30 -19.45
CA LEU A 111 3.24 -9.37 -18.52
C LEU A 111 4.75 -9.38 -18.72
N ALA A 112 5.33 -10.56 -18.91
CA ALA A 112 6.77 -10.74 -19.13
C ALA A 112 7.27 -10.18 -20.47
N ARG A 113 6.40 -9.76 -21.39
CA ARG A 113 6.81 -9.01 -22.59
C ARG A 113 7.00 -7.52 -22.31
N ASN A 114 6.46 -7.00 -21.22
CA ASN A 114 6.52 -5.58 -20.89
C ASN A 114 7.78 -5.25 -20.09
N GLU A 115 8.72 -4.51 -20.69
CA GLU A 115 9.98 -4.14 -20.05
C GLU A 115 9.80 -3.26 -18.79
N ARG A 116 8.78 -2.39 -18.76
CA ARG A 116 8.47 -1.61 -17.54
C ARG A 116 7.99 -2.52 -16.43
N PHE A 117 7.15 -3.51 -16.75
CA PHE A 117 6.68 -4.49 -15.79
C PHE A 117 7.84 -5.25 -15.15
N LYS A 118 8.77 -5.78 -15.96
CA LYS A 118 9.99 -6.46 -15.48
C LYS A 118 10.78 -5.59 -14.51
N LYS A 119 11.03 -4.34 -14.91
CA LYS A 119 11.73 -3.37 -14.07
C LYS A 119 11.02 -3.16 -12.73
N GLY A 120 9.68 -3.04 -12.74
CA GLY A 120 8.88 -2.93 -11.52
C GLY A 120 9.02 -4.14 -10.60
N ILE A 121 9.01 -5.35 -11.16
CA ILE A 121 9.23 -6.59 -10.42
C ILE A 121 10.64 -6.63 -9.81
N GLU A 122 11.67 -6.33 -10.59
CA GLU A 122 13.07 -6.31 -10.13
C GLU A 122 13.28 -5.29 -9.01
N GLU A 123 12.78 -4.07 -9.17
CA GLU A 123 12.87 -3.03 -8.14
C GLU A 123 12.16 -3.45 -6.85
N LEU A 124 11.00 -4.09 -6.95
CA LEU A 124 10.26 -4.54 -5.78
C LEU A 124 10.95 -5.73 -5.09
N LYS A 125 11.55 -6.66 -5.84
CA LYS A 125 12.37 -7.74 -5.26
C LYS A 125 13.57 -7.17 -4.49
N VAL A 126 14.25 -6.17 -5.04
CA VAL A 126 15.34 -5.47 -4.37
C VAL A 126 14.85 -4.80 -3.08
N LEU A 127 13.68 -4.15 -3.11
CA LEU A 127 13.07 -3.55 -1.92
C LEU A 127 12.76 -4.59 -0.83
N VAL A 128 12.11 -5.70 -1.19
CA VAL A 128 11.78 -6.80 -0.27
C VAL A 128 13.05 -7.38 0.37
N ASN A 129 14.13 -7.53 -0.40
CA ASN A 129 15.41 -7.99 0.11
C ASN A 129 16.01 -7.00 1.13
N TYR A 130 16.02 -5.70 0.83
CA TYR A 130 16.47 -4.69 1.79
C TYR A 130 15.63 -4.65 3.06
N CYS A 131 14.30 -4.76 2.95
CA CYS A 131 13.42 -4.87 4.11
C CYS A 131 13.76 -6.09 4.97
N THR A 132 14.06 -7.23 4.35
CA THR A 132 14.50 -8.45 5.06
C THR A 132 15.81 -8.21 5.80
N LEU A 133 16.80 -7.56 5.17
CA LEU A 133 18.07 -7.21 5.81
C LEU A 133 17.90 -6.20 6.97
N PHE A 134 16.95 -5.27 6.87
CA PHE A 134 16.59 -4.34 7.94
C PHE A 134 15.69 -4.96 9.02
N GLY A 135 15.35 -6.25 8.90
CA GLY A 135 14.51 -6.98 9.85
C GLY A 135 13.03 -6.61 9.80
N VAL A 136 12.57 -5.93 8.74
CA VAL A 136 11.16 -5.57 8.53
C VAL A 136 10.40 -6.80 8.04
N ARG A 137 9.45 -7.29 8.85
CA ARG A 137 8.66 -8.49 8.53
C ARG A 137 7.20 -8.21 8.21
N SER A 138 6.72 -6.99 8.49
CA SER A 138 5.33 -6.58 8.30
C SER A 138 4.94 -6.36 6.82
N ILE A 139 5.88 -6.44 5.89
CA ILE A 139 5.64 -6.14 4.48
C ILE A 139 4.93 -7.26 3.72
N ARG A 140 3.93 -6.90 2.91
CA ARG A 140 3.14 -7.83 2.10
C ARG A 140 2.92 -7.28 0.70
N PHE A 141 3.41 -7.98 -0.32
CA PHE A 141 3.10 -7.62 -1.71
C PHE A 141 1.62 -7.85 -2.00
N ASP A 142 0.94 -6.84 -2.54
CA ASP A 142 -0.47 -6.87 -2.88
C ASP A 142 -0.70 -6.18 -4.25
N PRO A 143 -1.00 -6.94 -5.32
CA PRO A 143 -1.25 -6.40 -6.65
C PRO A 143 -2.47 -5.47 -6.73
N SER A 144 -3.41 -5.58 -5.80
CA SER A 144 -4.63 -4.76 -5.74
C SER A 144 -4.41 -3.34 -5.25
N LEU A 145 -3.27 -3.06 -4.62
CA LEU A 145 -2.94 -1.74 -4.10
C LEU A 145 -2.69 -0.76 -5.26
N ALA A 146 -3.68 0.08 -5.56
CA ALA A 146 -3.69 1.03 -6.68
C ALA A 146 -3.93 2.49 -6.24
N ARG A 147 -3.19 2.96 -5.22
CA ARG A 147 -3.34 4.29 -4.61
C ARG A 147 -2.44 5.36 -5.26
N GLY A 148 -2.87 6.64 -5.23
CA GLY A 148 -2.01 7.82 -5.41
C GLY A 148 -1.32 7.96 -6.78
N LEU A 149 -2.01 7.59 -7.86
CA LEU A 149 -1.46 7.50 -9.21
C LEU A 149 -1.07 8.84 -9.85
N ASP A 150 -1.57 9.95 -9.33
CA ASP A 150 -1.14 11.27 -9.79
C ASP A 150 0.18 11.72 -9.15
N TYR A 151 0.62 11.05 -8.06
CA TYR A 151 1.76 11.47 -7.25
C TYR A 151 2.90 10.44 -7.24
N TYR A 152 2.60 9.15 -7.33
CA TYR A 152 3.61 8.10 -7.20
C TYR A 152 4.17 7.67 -8.55
N THR A 153 5.49 7.61 -8.66
CA THR A 153 6.21 7.18 -9.88
C THR A 153 6.90 5.82 -9.74
N GLY A 154 6.87 5.22 -8.55
CA GLY A 154 7.62 4.00 -8.21
C GLY A 154 6.87 3.09 -7.24
N ALA A 155 7.55 2.65 -6.17
CA ALA A 155 6.95 1.83 -5.12
C ALA A 155 5.82 2.57 -4.38
N ILE A 156 4.77 1.83 -4.07
CA ILE A 156 3.57 2.26 -3.36
C ILE A 156 3.43 1.35 -2.15
N TYR A 157 3.20 1.91 -0.98
CA TYR A 157 2.98 1.15 0.25
C TYR A 157 1.84 1.73 1.07
N GLU A 158 1.16 0.87 1.80
CA GLU A 158 0.01 1.25 2.63
C GLU A 158 -0.02 0.41 3.90
N ALA A 159 -0.01 1.07 5.05
CA ALA A 159 -0.11 0.40 6.34
C ALA A 159 -1.58 0.07 6.63
N VAL A 160 -1.84 -1.17 7.02
CA VAL A 160 -3.16 -1.70 7.35
C VAL A 160 -3.10 -2.32 8.74
N VAL A 161 -4.08 -1.95 9.57
CA VAL A 161 -4.23 -2.46 10.93
C VAL A 161 -5.58 -3.18 11.00
N PRO A 162 -5.62 -4.52 10.84
CA PRO A 162 -6.87 -5.27 10.78
C PRO A 162 -7.69 -5.20 12.06
N SER A 163 -7.05 -5.06 13.22
CA SER A 163 -7.67 -5.15 14.55
C SER A 163 -8.12 -3.82 15.16
N MET A 164 -8.07 -2.71 14.42
CA MET A 164 -8.48 -1.39 14.93
C MET A 164 -10.01 -1.26 15.22
N TRP A 165 -10.76 -2.36 15.14
CA TRP A 165 -12.17 -2.46 15.52
C TRP A 165 -12.42 -2.48 17.03
N ASN A 166 -11.43 -2.91 17.83
CA ASN A 166 -11.60 -3.13 19.28
C ASN A 166 -10.81 -2.14 20.16
N CYS A 167 -10.05 -1.23 19.56
CA CYS A 167 -9.34 -0.21 20.34
C CYS A 167 -10.17 1.07 20.39
N SER A 168 -10.65 1.42 21.58
CA SER A 168 -11.21 2.72 21.96
C SER A 168 -10.16 3.84 21.95
N LEU A 169 -9.19 3.79 21.04
CA LEU A 169 -8.31 4.92 20.75
C LEU A 169 -9.09 5.86 19.82
N PRO A 170 -9.30 7.12 20.20
CA PRO A 170 -9.97 8.06 19.33
C PRO A 170 -9.12 8.22 18.06
N PHE A 171 -9.79 8.11 16.92
CA PHE A 171 -9.34 8.39 15.54
C PHE A 171 -8.31 9.55 15.41
N PHE A 172 -8.32 10.47 16.36
CA PHE A 172 -7.38 11.58 16.56
C PHE A 172 -5.90 11.17 16.73
N LEU A 173 -5.56 10.13 17.50
CA LEU A 173 -4.14 9.80 17.74
C LEU A 173 -3.47 9.25 16.47
N PHE A 174 -4.20 8.49 15.66
CA PHE A 174 -3.71 7.98 14.38
C PHE A 174 -3.45 9.12 13.39
N GLN A 175 -4.37 10.10 13.33
CA GLN A 175 -4.22 11.26 12.46
C GLN A 175 -3.11 12.22 12.91
N PHE A 176 -2.85 12.34 14.23
CA PHE A 176 -1.79 13.18 14.79
C PHE A 176 -0.39 12.55 14.69
N CYS A 177 -0.27 11.25 14.97
CA CYS A 177 0.98 10.50 14.73
C CYS A 177 1.33 10.52 13.23
N TRP A 178 0.31 10.42 12.37
CA TRP A 178 0.47 10.52 10.92
C TRP A 178 0.84 11.92 10.41
N PHE A 179 0.32 13.01 10.99
CA PHE A 179 0.74 14.37 10.60
C PHE A 179 2.25 14.55 10.81
N ASN A 180 2.79 13.97 11.89
CA ASN A 180 4.22 13.95 12.15
C ASN A 180 4.97 13.03 11.17
N ILE A 181 4.49 11.81 10.88
CA ILE A 181 5.10 10.92 9.87
C ILE A 181 5.11 11.56 8.46
N ARG A 182 4.02 12.22 8.06
CA ARG A 182 3.91 12.91 6.77
C ARG A 182 4.83 14.14 6.70
N TYR A 183 4.99 14.86 7.81
CA TYR A 183 5.97 15.94 7.94
C TYR A 183 7.41 15.40 7.85
N LEU A 184 7.68 14.22 8.42
CA LEU A 184 8.98 13.56 8.38
C LEU A 184 9.35 13.05 6.99
N LEU A 185 8.41 12.41 6.30
CA LEU A 185 8.60 11.93 4.92
C LEU A 185 8.79 13.10 3.93
N LYS A 186 8.16 14.26 4.17
CA LYS A 186 8.38 15.47 3.36
C LYS A 186 9.74 16.15 3.63
N ASN A 187 10.30 16.00 4.82
CA ASN A 187 11.48 16.75 5.27
C ASN A 187 12.77 15.92 5.37
N SER A 188 12.83 14.70 4.84
CA SER A 188 14.03 13.83 4.95
C SER A 188 15.32 14.41 4.31
N LYS A 189 15.25 15.56 3.62
CA LYS A 189 16.42 16.37 3.26
C LYS A 189 17.06 17.14 4.43
N ARG A 190 16.43 17.25 5.60
CA ARG A 190 16.96 18.00 6.77
C ARG A 190 17.24 17.08 7.96
N ARG A 191 18.50 16.62 7.98
CA ARG A 191 19.36 16.18 9.10
C ARG A 191 18.75 15.93 10.50
N ASN A 192 19.22 14.80 11.06
CA ASN A 192 19.25 14.35 12.47
C ASN A 192 17.94 13.79 13.05
N ALA A 193 17.81 12.46 12.97
CA ALA A 193 16.77 11.67 13.64
C ALA A 193 16.78 11.83 15.18
N ASP A 194 17.91 12.19 15.78
CA ASP A 194 18.08 12.24 17.24
C ASP A 194 17.26 13.35 17.94
N ILE A 195 17.02 14.48 17.28
CA ILE A 195 16.23 15.60 17.86
C ILE A 195 14.73 15.27 17.87
N LEU A 196 14.32 14.31 17.04
CA LEU A 196 12.93 13.96 16.85
C LEU A 196 12.39 13.05 17.98
N PHE A 197 13.27 12.23 18.55
CA PHE A 197 12.95 11.29 19.62
C PHE A 197 12.59 11.98 20.95
N SER A 198 13.08 13.20 21.22
CA SER A 198 12.84 13.87 22.50
C SER A 198 11.43 14.45 22.66
N ARG A 199 10.67 14.61 21.56
CA ARG A 199 9.36 15.28 21.57
C ARG A 199 8.15 14.35 21.50
N ILE A 200 8.38 13.06 21.25
CA ILE A 200 7.32 12.04 21.23
C ILE A 200 6.81 11.70 22.64
N PRO A 201 7.66 11.61 23.69
CA PRO A 201 7.19 11.34 25.06
C PRO A 201 6.29 12.46 25.62
N GLU A 202 6.63 13.73 25.39
CA GLU A 202 5.87 14.88 25.91
C GLU A 202 4.43 14.96 25.36
N ALA A 203 4.17 14.40 24.17
CA ALA A 203 2.83 14.37 23.58
C ALA A 203 1.93 13.25 24.14
N LEU A 204 2.52 12.25 24.83
CA LEU A 204 1.81 11.08 25.35
C LEU A 204 1.46 11.20 26.84
N GLU A 205 2.11 12.10 27.60
CA GLU A 205 1.89 12.27 29.05
C GLU A 205 0.51 12.83 29.44
N GLY A 206 -0.29 13.34 28.49
CA GLY A 206 -1.59 13.98 28.77
C GLY A 206 -2.82 13.07 28.72
N VAL A 207 -2.68 11.78 28.40
CA VAL A 207 -3.82 10.88 28.12
C VAL A 207 -4.07 9.96 29.31
N ASN A 208 -4.94 10.38 30.24
CA ASN A 208 -5.42 9.51 31.32
C ASN A 208 -6.55 8.59 30.79
N LEU A 209 -6.38 7.29 31.03
CA LEU A 209 -7.25 6.21 30.56
C LEU A 209 -8.14 5.72 31.72
N GLU A 210 -9.44 5.98 31.67
CA GLU A 210 -10.41 5.18 32.42
C GLU A 210 -11.32 4.44 31.42
N ALA A 211 -11.32 3.12 31.54
CA ALA A 211 -12.06 2.22 30.68
C ALA A 211 -13.46 1.99 31.26
N ASN A 212 -14.50 2.37 30.53
CA ASN A 212 -15.85 1.84 30.72
C ASN A 212 -16.35 1.31 29.38
N GLY A 213 -16.62 0.01 29.35
CA GLY A 213 -17.05 -0.71 28.16
C GLY A 213 -18.57 -0.79 28.06
N GLU A 214 -19.08 -0.58 26.84
CA GLU A 214 -20.35 -1.15 26.38
C GLU A 214 -20.21 -1.55 24.91
N GLU A 215 -20.64 -2.78 24.62
CA GLU A 215 -20.55 -3.46 23.33
C GLU A 215 -21.78 -3.10 22.47
N GLN A 216 -21.59 -2.53 21.27
CA GLN A 216 -22.68 -2.33 20.31
C GLN A 216 -22.37 -2.98 18.95
N LYS A 217 -23.29 -3.85 18.53
CA LYS A 217 -23.29 -4.61 17.29
C LYS A 217 -23.72 -3.76 16.08
N GLY A 218 -23.00 -3.94 14.97
CA GLY A 218 -23.50 -3.76 13.61
C GLY A 218 -23.29 -2.39 12.98
N LEU A 219 -22.11 -2.16 12.39
CA LEU A 219 -21.86 -1.10 11.39
C LEU A 219 -20.69 -1.52 10.46
N PRO A 220 -20.61 -0.96 9.23
CA PRO A 220 -19.80 -1.51 8.15
C PRO A 220 -18.30 -1.37 8.42
N VAL A 221 -17.55 -2.36 7.92
CA VAL A 221 -16.10 -2.54 8.09
C VAL A 221 -15.31 -1.45 7.34
N GLY A 222 -15.26 -0.23 7.86
CA GLY A 222 -14.30 0.83 7.50
C GLY A 222 -12.83 0.52 7.86
N VAL A 223 -12.06 0.02 6.91
CA VAL A 223 -10.60 -0.16 7.03
C VAL A 223 -9.91 1.21 7.18
N GLY A 224 -9.19 1.41 8.29
CA GLY A 224 -8.22 2.52 8.41
C GLY A 224 -7.00 2.21 7.57
N SER A 225 -6.81 2.93 6.47
CA SER A 225 -5.83 2.63 5.43
C SER A 225 -5.15 3.92 4.97
N VAL A 226 -3.81 3.95 4.95
CA VAL A 226 -3.06 5.15 4.53
C VAL A 226 -1.86 4.80 3.65
N ALA A 227 -1.86 5.35 2.42
CA ALA A 227 -0.84 5.10 1.40
C ALA A 227 0.29 6.16 1.37
N ALA A 228 1.53 5.71 1.19
CA ALA A 228 2.75 6.50 0.96
C ALA A 228 3.60 5.86 -0.17
N GLY A 229 4.41 6.62 -0.92
CA GLY A 229 5.21 6.09 -2.04
C GLY A 229 6.01 7.14 -2.83
N GLY A 230 6.94 6.67 -3.70
CA GLY A 230 7.61 7.46 -4.74
C GLY A 230 9.12 7.73 -4.59
N ARG A 231 9.83 7.89 -5.73
CA ARG A 231 11.10 8.62 -5.85
C ARG A 231 10.79 10.05 -6.27
N CYS A 232 11.20 11.04 -5.47
CA CYS A 232 11.15 12.45 -5.89
C CYS A 232 12.18 12.71 -6.98
N VAL A 233 11.77 12.72 -8.24
CA VAL A 233 12.59 13.24 -9.34
C VAL A 233 12.16 14.68 -9.60
N GLU A 234 13.11 15.61 -9.40
CA GLU A 234 13.10 17.05 -9.73
C GLU A 234 11.79 17.84 -9.56
N ILE A 235 11.74 18.63 -8.48
CA ILE A 235 10.87 19.80 -8.41
C ILE A 235 11.58 20.93 -9.15
N VAL A 236 11.19 21.18 -10.40
CA VAL A 236 11.50 22.43 -11.09
C VAL A 236 10.64 23.52 -10.47
N PHE A 237 11.27 24.48 -9.81
CA PHE A 237 10.61 25.71 -9.36
C PHE A 237 10.48 26.65 -10.57
N HIS A 238 9.26 27.08 -10.86
CA HIS A 238 9.01 28.34 -11.55
C HIS A 238 8.66 29.41 -10.52
#